data_AF-A0A662KS36-F1
#
_entry.id   AF-A0A662KS36-F1
#
_cell.length_a   1.000
_cell.length_b   1.000
_cell.length_c   1.000
_cell.angle_alpha   90.00
_cell.angle_beta   90.00
_cell.angle_gamma   90.00
#
_symmetry.space_group_name_H-M   'P 1'
#
loop_
_entity.id
_entity.type
_entity.pdbx_description
1 polymer ?
#
loop_
_entity_poly.entity_id
_entity_poly.type
_entity_poly.pdbx_seq_one_letter_code
_entity_poly.pdbx_strand_id
1 'polypeptide(L)'
;MNIEDILKKAIESLSSIPRSTTVRVVSHYDTDGATAAAILCKALYRRGYDFHATLLKHPFEQELSKIKEENNDFIIFSDMGSGQIELIRKFDCPSIIVDHHQPIINEPIVDSTIQINANLVGFDGNYEASGSSISYLFAKTLDK
;
A
#
# COMPACT_ATOMS: atom_id res chain seq x y z
N MET A 1 -15.56 3.91 -8.33
CA MET A 1 -15.59 2.92 -7.24
C MET A 1 -15.52 3.70 -5.94
N ASN A 2 -16.34 3.41 -4.94
CA ASN A 2 -16.22 4.11 -3.65
C ASN A 2 -15.04 3.54 -2.85
N ILE A 3 -14.65 4.18 -1.74
CA ILE A 3 -13.51 3.73 -0.93
C ILE A 3 -13.74 2.35 -0.30
N GLU A 4 -14.97 2.03 0.08
CA GLU A 4 -15.33 0.74 0.71
C GLU A 4 -15.12 -0.44 -0.24
N ASP A 5 -15.52 -0.28 -1.51
CA ASP A 5 -15.32 -1.26 -2.57
C ASP A 5 -13.83 -1.52 -2.83
N ILE A 6 -13.02 -0.45 -2.85
CA ILE A 6 -11.57 -0.55 -3.06
C ILE A 6 -10.92 -1.29 -1.87
N LEU A 7 -11.27 -0.91 -0.64
CA LEU A 7 -10.78 -1.55 0.57
C LEU A 7 -11.13 -3.03 0.61
N LYS A 8 -12.37 -3.38 0.26
CA LYS A 8 -12.82 -4.77 0.21
C LYS A 8 -11.97 -5.59 -0.77
N LYS A 9 -11.74 -5.07 -1.98
CA LYS A 9 -10.89 -5.74 -2.97
C LYS A 9 -9.44 -5.89 -2.50
N ALA A 10 -8.90 -4.85 -1.86
CA ALA A 10 -7.55 -4.91 -1.29
C ALA A 10 -7.44 -5.99 -0.21
N ILE A 11 -8.44 -6.11 0.66
CA ILE A 11 -8.50 -7.14 1.70
C ILE A 11 -8.69 -8.54 1.12
N GLU A 12 -9.51 -8.68 0.08
CA GLU A 12 -9.67 -9.95 -0.65
C GLU A 12 -8.35 -10.37 -1.31
N SER A 13 -7.64 -9.42 -1.93
CA SER A 13 -6.30 -9.65 -2.51
C SER A 13 -5.30 -10.12 -1.44
N LEU A 14 -5.18 -9.41 -0.31
CA LEU A 14 -4.34 -9.81 0.81
C LEU A 14 -4.77 -11.17 1.40
N SER A 15 -6.08 -11.43 1.53
CA SER A 15 -6.57 -12.66 2.14
C SER A 15 -6.45 -13.89 1.22
N SER A 16 -6.19 -13.68 -0.07
CA SER A 16 -5.97 -14.75 -1.05
C SER A 16 -4.60 -15.42 -0.93
N ILE A 17 -3.61 -14.77 -0.28
CA ILE A 17 -2.29 -15.34 -0.05
C ILE A 17 -2.23 -16.17 1.24
N PRO A 18 -1.39 -17.24 1.30
CA PRO A 18 -1.18 -18.02 2.51
C PRO A 18 -0.71 -17.18 3.70
N ARG A 19 -1.13 -17.53 4.92
CA ARG A 19 -0.68 -16.81 6.14
C ARG A 19 0.83 -16.94 6.40
N SER A 20 1.46 -17.98 5.84
CA SER A 20 2.91 -18.17 5.86
C SER A 20 3.68 -17.23 4.93
N THR A 21 3.00 -16.47 4.07
CA THR A 21 3.63 -15.48 3.21
C THR A 21 4.09 -14.28 4.05
N THR A 22 5.35 -13.90 3.90
CA THR A 22 5.87 -12.65 4.47
C THR A 22 5.44 -11.48 3.58
N VAL A 23 4.62 -10.58 4.11
CA VAL A 23 4.16 -9.40 3.37
C VAL A 23 5.25 -8.34 3.37
N ARG A 24 5.66 -7.91 2.18
CA ARG A 24 6.62 -6.81 2.04
C ARG A 24 5.91 -5.48 2.28
N VAL A 25 6.37 -4.68 3.23
CA VAL A 25 5.85 -3.34 3.51
C VAL A 25 6.91 -2.31 3.18
N VAL A 26 6.60 -1.39 2.28
CA VAL A 26 7.48 -0.28 1.88
C VAL A 26 6.78 1.02 2.19
N SER A 27 7.45 1.94 2.88
CA SER A 27 6.84 3.22 3.25
C SER A 27 7.81 4.37 3.21
N HIS A 28 7.30 5.59 3.32
CA HIS A 28 8.09 6.81 3.33
C HIS A 28 8.82 7.00 4.66
N TYR A 29 10.02 7.58 4.61
CA TYR A 29 10.85 7.89 5.78
C TYR A 29 10.49 9.27 6.33
N ASP A 30 9.26 9.42 6.79
CA ASP A 30 8.84 10.57 7.59
C ASP A 30 7.85 10.13 8.68
N THR A 31 7.18 11.08 9.32
CA THR A 31 6.22 10.76 10.39
C THR A 31 4.96 10.08 9.85
N ASP A 32 4.48 10.48 8.67
CA ASP A 32 3.25 9.91 8.10
C ASP A 32 3.50 8.48 7.64
N GLY A 33 4.57 8.26 6.86
CA GLY A 33 5.00 6.95 6.40
C GLY A 33 5.39 6.00 7.55
N ALA A 34 6.19 6.43 8.53
CA ALA A 34 6.53 5.57 9.66
C ALA A 34 5.29 5.14 10.46
N THR A 35 4.31 6.04 10.62
CA THR A 35 3.05 5.74 11.30
C THR A 35 2.18 4.81 10.46
N ALA A 36 2.08 5.05 9.15
CA ALA A 36 1.37 4.21 8.19
C ALA A 36 1.90 2.77 8.20
N ALA A 37 3.23 2.60 8.09
CA ALA A 37 3.89 1.31 8.16
C ALA A 37 3.62 0.60 9.49
N ALA A 38 3.72 1.31 10.62
CA ALA A 38 3.45 0.72 11.93
C ALA A 38 2.00 0.21 12.06
N ILE A 39 1.03 0.98 11.57
CA ILE A 39 -0.39 0.59 11.52
C ILE A 39 -0.57 -0.69 10.69
N LEU A 40 0.00 -0.72 9.48
CA LEU A 40 -0.11 -1.86 8.56
C LEU A 40 0.56 -3.10 9.15
N CYS A 41 1.80 -3.00 9.62
CA CYS A 41 2.52 -4.08 10.29
C CYS A 41 1.74 -4.64 11.47
N LYS A 42 1.12 -3.78 12.28
CA LYS A 42 0.29 -4.24 13.41
C LYS A 42 -0.96 -4.98 12.94
N ALA A 43 -1.61 -4.51 11.88
CA ALA A 43 -2.79 -5.16 11.30
C ALA A 43 -2.44 -6.52 10.67
N LEU A 44 -1.34 -6.59 9.93
CA LEU A 44 -0.80 -7.83 9.37
C LEU A 44 -0.49 -8.85 10.46
N TYR A 45 0.19 -8.44 11.52
CA TYR A 45 0.49 -9.28 12.68
C TYR A 45 -0.78 -9.84 13.34
N ARG A 46 -1.79 -9.00 13.57
CA ARG A 46 -3.09 -9.45 14.11
C ARG A 46 -3.78 -10.47 13.21
N ARG A 47 -3.54 -10.40 11.90
CA ARG A 47 -4.05 -11.33 10.89
C ARG A 47 -3.14 -12.51 10.60
N GLY A 48 -2.11 -12.71 11.41
CA GLY A 48 -1.23 -13.88 11.35
C GLY A 48 -0.29 -13.89 10.15
N TYR A 49 0.01 -12.73 9.56
CA TYR A 49 1.07 -12.61 8.56
C TYR A 49 2.37 -12.15 9.23
N ASP A 50 3.49 -12.73 8.78
CA ASP A 50 4.80 -12.11 8.95
C ASP A 50 4.95 -10.93 7.98
N PHE A 51 5.85 -10.01 8.29
CA PHE A 51 6.10 -8.84 7.46
C PHE A 51 7.56 -8.42 7.45
N HIS A 52 7.99 -7.80 6.36
CA HIS A 52 9.29 -7.14 6.24
C HIS A 52 9.09 -5.67 5.84
N ALA A 53 9.32 -4.76 6.78
CA ALA A 53 9.11 -3.33 6.59
C ALA A 53 10.40 -2.58 6.24
N THR A 54 10.34 -1.65 5.30
CA THR A 54 11.44 -0.71 5.00
C THR A 54 10.90 0.69 4.79
N LEU A 55 11.56 1.66 5.42
CA LEU A 55 11.28 3.08 5.23
C LEU A 55 12.28 3.67 4.24
N LEU A 56 11.80 4.21 3.13
CA LEU A 56 12.59 4.82 2.06
C LEU A 56 12.51 6.34 2.14
N LYS A 57 13.66 7.01 2.03
CA LYS A 57 13.73 8.48 2.02
C LYS A 57 12.99 9.12 0.85
N HIS A 58 13.11 8.56 -0.33
CA HIS A 58 12.28 8.89 -1.49
C HIS A 58 12.17 7.63 -2.36
N PRO A 59 11.05 7.45 -3.09
CA PRO A 59 10.91 6.37 -4.03
C PRO A 59 11.75 6.66 -5.29
N PHE A 60 13.06 6.44 -5.20
CA PHE A 60 13.93 6.41 -6.36
C PHE A 60 13.72 5.10 -7.11
N GLU A 61 13.75 5.17 -8.45
CA GLU A 61 13.65 4.00 -9.33
C GLU A 61 14.63 2.89 -8.90
N GLN A 62 15.84 3.25 -8.48
CA GLN A 62 16.86 2.32 -7.99
C GLN A 62 16.43 1.52 -6.75
N GLU A 63 15.74 2.14 -5.79
CA GLU A 63 15.26 1.44 -4.59
C GLU A 63 14.11 0.51 -4.96
N LEU A 64 13.18 0.95 -5.80
CA LEU A 64 12.09 0.09 -6.29
C LEU A 64 12.61 -1.08 -7.13
N SER A 65 13.67 -0.90 -7.92
CA SER A 65 14.33 -1.99 -8.64
C SER A 65 14.87 -3.05 -7.68
N LYS A 66 15.50 -2.66 -6.57
CA LYS A 66 15.96 -3.61 -5.54
C LYS A 66 14.80 -4.39 -4.94
N ILE A 67 13.69 -3.71 -4.61
CA ILE A 67 12.48 -4.38 -4.09
C ILE A 67 11.91 -5.36 -5.11
N LYS A 68 11.96 -5.04 -6.40
CA LYS A 68 11.54 -5.96 -7.45
C LYS A 68 12.42 -7.22 -7.51
N GLU A 69 13.73 -7.08 -7.34
CA GLU A 69 14.69 -8.19 -7.35
C GLU A 69 14.56 -9.14 -6.15
N GLU A 70 13.89 -8.72 -5.06
CA GLU A 70 13.60 -9.57 -3.90
C GLU A 70 12.62 -10.73 -4.20
N ASN A 71 11.92 -10.71 -5.35
CA ASN A 71 10.90 -11.72 -5.74
C ASN A 71 9.83 -11.94 -4.67
N ASN A 72 9.28 -10.84 -4.13
CA ASN A 72 8.22 -10.87 -3.13
C ASN A 72 6.91 -11.45 -3.69
N ASP A 73 6.17 -12.22 -2.89
CA ASP A 73 4.85 -12.73 -3.26
C ASP A 73 3.74 -11.68 -3.17
N PHE A 74 3.91 -10.67 -2.32
CA PHE A 74 2.92 -9.61 -2.07
C PHE A 74 3.58 -8.37 -1.47
N ILE A 75 3.21 -7.18 -1.98
CA ILE A 75 3.78 -5.91 -1.51
C ILE A 75 2.69 -4.90 -1.14
N ILE A 76 2.88 -4.22 -0.02
CA ILE A 76 2.10 -3.04 0.37
C ILE A 76 3.02 -1.82 0.39
N PHE A 77 2.72 -0.85 -0.46
CA PHE A 77 3.31 0.48 -0.43
C PHE A 77 2.41 1.40 0.39
N SER A 78 2.98 2.20 1.28
CA SER A 78 2.23 3.12 2.14
C SER A 78 2.87 4.48 2.23
N ASP A 79 2.07 5.53 2.13
CA ASP A 79 2.54 6.91 2.03
C ASP A 79 3.45 7.17 0.81
N MET A 80 3.33 6.30 -0.20
CA MET A 80 4.00 6.39 -1.50
C MET A 80 3.40 5.39 -2.48
N GLY A 81 3.80 5.50 -3.74
CA GLY A 81 3.53 4.51 -4.78
C GLY A 81 2.54 5.00 -5.82
N SER A 82 1.59 5.88 -5.50
CA SER A 82 0.65 6.40 -6.50
C SER A 82 1.35 7.24 -7.58
N GLY A 83 2.46 7.88 -7.22
CA GLY A 83 3.37 8.57 -8.15
C GLY A 83 4.35 7.64 -8.88
N GLN A 84 4.41 6.35 -8.55
CA GLN A 84 5.34 5.37 -9.11
C GLN A 84 4.63 4.13 -9.65
N ILE A 85 3.30 4.20 -9.84
CA ILE A 85 2.49 3.04 -10.23
C ILE A 85 2.94 2.40 -11.55
N GLU A 86 3.48 3.19 -12.47
CA GLU A 86 4.07 2.71 -13.72
C GLU A 86 5.29 1.80 -13.52
N LEU A 87 6.05 1.99 -12.44
CA LEU A 87 7.12 1.09 -12.04
C LEU A 87 6.56 -0.10 -11.26
N ILE A 88 5.63 0.15 -10.34
CA ILE A 88 5.04 -0.88 -9.46
C ILE A 88 4.28 -1.93 -10.27
N ARG A 89 3.52 -1.55 -11.30
CA ARG A 89 2.77 -2.50 -12.14
C ARG A 89 3.66 -3.47 -12.94
N LYS A 90 4.97 -3.20 -13.01
CA LYS A 90 5.96 -4.09 -13.63
C LYS A 90 6.47 -5.15 -12.66
N PHE A 91 6.02 -5.16 -11.41
CA PHE A 91 6.39 -6.18 -10.44
C PHE A 91 5.59 -7.44 -10.75
N ASP A 92 6.24 -8.60 -10.64
CA ASP A 92 5.63 -9.90 -10.98
C ASP A 92 4.77 -10.45 -9.82
N CYS A 93 4.17 -9.56 -9.02
CA CYS A 93 3.34 -9.90 -7.87
C CYS A 93 2.18 -8.90 -7.67
N PRO A 94 1.10 -9.28 -6.97
CA PRO A 94 0.06 -8.35 -6.55
C PRO A 94 0.61 -7.30 -5.59
N SER A 95 0.07 -6.08 -5.68
CA SER A 95 0.44 -5.00 -4.77
C SER A 95 -0.73 -4.14 -4.34
N ILE A 96 -0.61 -3.55 -3.15
CA ILE A 96 -1.54 -2.55 -2.64
C ILE A 96 -0.75 -1.26 -2.42
N ILE A 97 -1.29 -0.15 -2.91
CA ILE A 97 -0.80 1.20 -2.62
C ILE A 97 -1.81 1.85 -1.67
N VAL A 98 -1.32 2.34 -0.52
CA VAL A 98 -2.09 3.02 0.52
C VAL A 98 -1.53 4.44 0.67
N ASP A 99 -2.08 5.37 -0.10
CA ASP A 99 -1.42 6.66 -0.37
C ASP A 99 -2.43 7.83 -0.37
N HIS A 100 -1.91 9.05 -0.33
CA HIS A 100 -2.69 10.29 -0.38
C HIS A 100 -2.05 11.33 -1.33
N HIS A 101 -0.86 11.04 -1.86
CA HIS A 101 -0.25 11.88 -2.90
C HIS A 101 -1.05 11.86 -4.19
N GLN A 102 -0.83 12.86 -5.05
CA GLN A 102 -1.47 12.92 -6.36
C GLN A 102 -1.10 11.69 -7.21
N PRO A 103 -2.08 10.89 -7.66
CA PRO A 103 -1.81 9.73 -8.48
C PRO A 103 -1.44 10.12 -9.91
N ILE A 104 -0.54 9.35 -10.53
CA ILE A 104 -0.28 9.48 -11.97
C ILE A 104 -1.38 8.82 -12.80
N ILE A 105 -1.93 7.71 -12.30
CA ILE A 105 -3.05 7.00 -12.94
C ILE A 105 -4.29 7.16 -12.08
N ASN A 106 -5.34 7.77 -12.65
CA ASN A 106 -6.62 8.04 -12.00
C ASN A 106 -7.56 6.82 -11.97
N GLU A 107 -7.02 5.64 -11.67
CA GLU A 107 -7.77 4.39 -11.61
C GLU A 107 -7.43 3.61 -10.31
N PRO A 108 -8.43 3.21 -9.51
CA PRO A 108 -8.18 2.45 -8.28
C PRO A 108 -7.57 1.06 -8.47
N ILE A 109 -7.63 0.50 -9.67
CA ILE A 109 -7.11 -0.83 -9.97
C ILE A 109 -6.39 -0.75 -11.31
N VAL A 110 -5.12 -1.10 -11.32
CA VAL A 110 -4.27 -1.15 -12.51
C VAL A 110 -3.55 -2.50 -12.49
N ASP A 111 -3.88 -3.37 -13.45
CA ASP A 111 -3.37 -4.75 -13.50
C ASP A 111 -3.62 -5.49 -12.16
N SER A 112 -2.56 -5.95 -11.49
CA SER A 112 -2.60 -6.59 -10.17
C SER A 112 -2.43 -5.62 -8.99
N THR A 113 -2.36 -4.30 -9.27
CA THR A 113 -2.11 -3.25 -8.29
C THR A 113 -3.40 -2.54 -7.89
N ILE A 114 -3.67 -2.47 -6.59
CA ILE A 114 -4.86 -1.79 -6.04
C ILE A 114 -4.41 -0.50 -5.33
N GLN A 115 -4.93 0.64 -5.78
CA GLN A 115 -4.69 1.95 -5.18
C GLN A 115 -5.83 2.36 -4.25
N ILE A 116 -5.56 2.38 -2.95
CA ILE A 116 -6.39 3.03 -1.94
C ILE A 116 -5.82 4.44 -1.77
N ASN A 117 -6.42 5.41 -2.48
CA ASN A 117 -5.96 6.80 -2.45
C ASN A 117 -7.12 7.78 -2.32
N ALA A 118 -6.99 8.75 -1.40
CA ALA A 118 -8.00 9.77 -1.11
C ALA A 118 -8.44 10.55 -2.37
N ASN A 119 -7.48 10.90 -3.23
CA ASN A 119 -7.75 11.67 -4.45
C ASN A 119 -8.60 10.89 -5.47
N LEU A 120 -8.57 9.55 -5.43
CA LEU A 120 -9.36 8.70 -6.33
C LEU A 120 -10.83 8.58 -5.91
N VAL A 121 -11.18 9.07 -4.72
CA VAL A 121 -12.53 9.00 -4.15
C VAL A 121 -13.09 10.36 -3.74
N GLY A 122 -12.49 11.44 -4.24
CA GLY A 122 -13.05 12.80 -4.15
C GLY A 122 -12.61 13.61 -2.92
N PHE A 123 -11.58 13.17 -2.20
CA PHE A 123 -10.97 13.94 -1.11
C PHE A 123 -9.63 14.54 -1.54
N ASP A 124 -9.28 15.71 -1.03
CA ASP A 124 -7.97 16.33 -1.24
C ASP A 124 -6.93 15.67 -0.34
N GLY A 125 -6.08 14.84 -0.94
CA GLY A 125 -5.03 14.15 -0.22
C GLY A 125 -3.98 15.06 0.42
N ASN A 126 -3.90 16.35 0.09
CA ASN A 126 -2.96 17.27 0.78
C ASN A 126 -3.51 17.80 2.11
N TYR A 127 -4.84 17.80 2.30
CA TYR A 127 -5.47 18.49 3.43
C TYR A 127 -6.48 17.64 4.21
N GLU A 128 -7.14 16.68 3.57
CA GLU A 128 -8.25 15.90 4.14
C GLU A 128 -7.84 14.48 4.54
N ALA A 129 -6.70 14.01 4.05
CA ALA A 129 -6.17 12.69 4.34
C ALA A 129 -4.64 12.70 4.38
N SER A 130 -4.09 11.69 5.06
CA SER A 130 -2.67 11.38 5.12
C SER A 130 -2.45 9.87 4.88
N GLY A 131 -1.23 9.45 4.54
CA GLY A 131 -0.89 8.04 4.33
C GLY A 131 -1.24 7.16 5.54
N SER A 132 -1.02 7.66 6.75
CA SER A 132 -1.39 6.97 8.00
C SER A 132 -2.89 6.92 8.23
N SER A 133 -3.66 7.95 7.86
CA SER A 133 -5.13 7.93 7.97
C SER A 133 -5.78 6.88 7.05
N ILE A 134 -5.26 6.73 5.82
CA ILE A 134 -5.75 5.73 4.86
C ILE A 134 -5.30 4.33 5.29
N SER A 135 -4.08 4.21 5.82
CA SER A 135 -3.57 2.96 6.44
C SER A 135 -4.39 2.54 7.65
N TYR A 136 -4.84 3.47 8.48
CA TYR A 136 -5.79 3.21 9.57
C TYR A 136 -7.12 2.69 9.06
N LEU A 137 -7.67 3.30 8.01
CA LEU A 137 -8.92 2.84 7.40
C LEU A 137 -8.77 1.43 6.82
N PHE A 138 -7.66 1.14 6.14
CA PHE A 138 -7.33 -0.20 5.69
C PHE A 138 -7.25 -1.19 6.85
N ALA A 139 -6.47 -0.87 7.90
CA ALA A 139 -6.31 -1.73 9.06
C ALA A 139 -7.64 -2.02 9.78
N LYS A 140 -8.49 -1.00 9.95
CA LYS A 140 -9.83 -1.13 10.55
C LYS A 140 -10.77 -1.96 9.70
N THR A 141 -10.66 -1.87 8.39
CA THR A 141 -11.51 -2.67 7.47
C THR A 141 -11.01 -4.11 7.41
N LEU A 142 -9.69 -4.29 7.42
CA LEU A 142 -9.07 -5.61 7.51
C LEU A 142 -9.53 -6.26 8.80
N ASP A 143 -9.35 -5.61 9.95
CA ASP A 143 -9.61 -6.10 11.30
C ASP A 143 -10.71 -5.30 12.00
N LYS A 144 -11.96 -5.77 11.89
CA LYS A 144 -13.13 -5.19 12.57
C LYS A 144 -13.14 -5.46 14.07
#